data_AF-A0A829YAU4-F1
#
_entry.id   AF-A0A829YAU4-F1
#
_cell.length_a   1.000
_cell.length_b   1.000
_cell.length_c   1.000
_cell.angle_alpha   90.00
_cell.angle_beta   90.00
_cell.angle_gamma   90.00
#
_symmetry.space_group_name_H-M   'P 1'
#
loop_
_entity.id
_entity.type
_entity.pdbx_description
1 polymer ?
#
loop_
_entity_poly.entity_id
_entity_poly.type
_entity_poly.pdbx_seq_one_letter_code
_entity_poly.pdbx_strand_id
1 'polypeptide(L)'
;MAWIVSGVPGAQQATPLPVQLVCDAEGTPRTLLGHFARNNPQVKALAASSRATVLLVGPHGYISPSWMHDRTWGPTWNYASVMFDVEIQLCDTRADADRLLVGLVTQMEANRPAAWSAEEMGARYEKLVTGIVGFEARILATRSCFKLGQDERDEVFADILRALDIKDQAPLAKWMRRFAESRSPQALPASQPPPRALDPEIKRFIDDVIAKGRELTAGRDLSWPERREICELTRAPWTRGGPVIAATRNVVAQTSAGPVRLRIYDPAPGHSKPTFVFMHGGGWSLFSVDTHDRVMREFAHRGGMAVVGVDYDLSPEVRYPTALNQVVAVVHWLHEQGRTLGLDGDRIAIGGDSAGGNLSMGAALRLRDAGHPNLVKAILSIYGGSTPDCSPASRQRYGTEQDMLTANEVDTFWDNYIGHLNDRRDPYAATAYAPLHGLPPVFLVIAECDILAEQNLHMAGRLLEAGVQVQAKVYPGAPHSFIEAVAVSRVANEAVDDGVAFLRSVLLRERGARVHVA
;
A
#
# COMPACT_ATOMS: atom_id res chain seq x y z
N MET A 1 -5.17 -25.60 16.02
CA MET A 1 -4.48 -26.12 14.81
C MET A 1 -3.77 -24.97 14.14
N ALA A 2 -2.55 -25.22 13.67
CA ALA A 2 -1.73 -24.24 12.96
C ALA A 2 -1.11 -24.88 11.72
N TRP A 3 -0.95 -24.12 10.64
CA TRP A 3 -0.16 -24.52 9.49
C TRP A 3 1.28 -24.07 9.69
N ILE A 4 2.21 -25.00 9.74
CA ILE A 4 3.64 -24.68 9.78
C ILE A 4 4.18 -24.74 8.36
N VAL A 5 4.56 -23.58 7.82
CA VAL A 5 5.11 -23.42 6.48
C VAL A 5 6.61 -23.21 6.59
N SER A 6 7.40 -24.10 6.00
CA SER A 6 8.86 -24.04 6.04
C SER A 6 9.49 -24.49 4.73
N GLY A 7 10.77 -24.14 4.53
CA GLY A 7 11.50 -24.40 3.30
C GLY A 7 11.82 -23.13 2.52
N VAL A 8 12.60 -23.28 1.45
CA VAL A 8 13.03 -22.18 0.59
C VAL A 8 11.93 -21.79 -0.41
N PRO A 9 11.91 -20.53 -0.90
CA PRO A 9 11.00 -20.13 -1.98
C PRO A 9 11.05 -21.10 -3.16
N GLY A 10 9.89 -21.53 -3.66
CA GLY A 10 9.77 -22.52 -4.74
C GLY A 10 9.80 -23.99 -4.29
N ALA A 11 10.12 -24.28 -3.03
CA ALA A 11 10.12 -25.63 -2.45
C ALA A 11 9.52 -25.66 -1.03
N GLN A 12 8.58 -24.76 -0.75
CA GLN A 12 7.92 -24.67 0.55
C GLN A 12 7.01 -25.88 0.81
N GLN A 13 6.99 -26.31 2.05
CA GLN A 13 6.12 -27.37 2.55
C GLN A 13 5.25 -26.82 3.67
N ALA A 14 4.08 -27.43 3.85
CA ALA A 14 3.13 -27.02 4.89
C ALA A 14 2.52 -28.24 5.57
N THR A 15 2.62 -28.31 6.91
CA THR A 15 1.94 -29.35 7.70
C THR A 15 0.98 -28.70 8.70
N PRO A 16 -0.30 -29.13 8.74
CA PRO A 16 -1.22 -28.71 9.78
C PRO A 16 -0.95 -29.50 11.06
N LEU A 17 -0.61 -28.81 12.14
CA LEU A 17 -0.28 -29.43 13.43
C LEU A 17 -1.03 -28.76 14.59
N PRO A 18 -1.40 -29.52 15.64
CA PRO A 18 -1.75 -28.93 16.92
C PRO A 18 -0.48 -28.32 17.54
N VAL A 19 -0.61 -27.10 18.05
CA VAL A 19 0.47 -26.38 18.72
C VAL A 19 -0.05 -25.76 20.01
N GLN A 20 0.82 -25.68 20.99
CA GLN A 20 0.58 -24.98 22.24
C GLN A 20 1.23 -23.60 22.16
N LEU A 21 0.47 -22.56 22.48
CA LEU A 21 1.00 -21.20 22.56
C LEU A 21 1.44 -20.90 23.99
N VAL A 22 2.67 -20.43 24.14
CA VAL A 22 3.23 -19.96 25.40
C VAL A 22 3.32 -18.45 25.35
N CYS A 23 2.72 -17.80 26.34
CA CYS A 23 2.76 -16.36 26.52
C CYS A 23 3.66 -15.97 27.71
N ASP A 24 4.11 -14.71 27.74
CA ASP A 24 4.71 -14.12 28.94
C ASP A 24 3.66 -13.76 30.01
N ALA A 25 4.10 -13.17 31.11
CA ALA A 25 3.24 -12.80 32.24
C ALA A 25 2.16 -11.78 31.85
N GLU A 26 2.44 -10.96 30.83
CA GLU A 26 1.54 -9.96 30.26
C GLU A 26 0.58 -10.57 29.22
N GLY A 27 0.69 -11.87 28.91
CA GLY A 27 -0.15 -12.57 27.96
C GLY A 27 0.29 -12.43 26.49
N THR A 28 1.48 -11.89 26.24
CA THR A 28 2.03 -11.72 24.88
C THR A 28 2.57 -13.05 24.35
N PRO A 29 2.21 -13.46 23.12
CA PRO A 29 2.76 -14.66 22.46
C PRO A 29 4.29 -14.63 22.36
N ARG A 30 4.98 -15.66 22.89
CA ARG A 30 6.45 -15.78 22.82
C ARG A 30 6.92 -17.00 22.06
N THR A 31 6.32 -18.16 22.32
CA THR A 31 6.79 -19.43 21.78
C THR A 31 5.62 -20.33 21.41
N LEU A 32 5.76 -21.08 20.32
CA LEU A 32 4.85 -22.17 19.99
C LEU A 32 5.57 -23.51 20.19
N LEU A 33 4.89 -24.44 20.85
CA LEU A 33 5.40 -25.77 21.14
C LEU A 33 4.61 -26.80 20.34
N GLY A 34 5.30 -27.80 19.80
CA GLY A 34 4.64 -28.88 19.08
C GLY A 34 5.60 -30.01 18.73
N HIS A 35 5.15 -30.91 17.86
CA HIS A 35 5.98 -32.01 17.37
C HIS A 35 5.58 -32.38 15.93
N PHE A 36 6.55 -32.91 15.19
CA PHE A 36 6.35 -33.54 13.89
C PHE A 36 6.44 -35.06 14.03
N ALA A 37 5.81 -35.79 13.11
CA ALA A 37 6.25 -37.15 12.82
C ALA A 37 7.70 -37.09 12.31
N ARG A 38 8.56 -37.99 12.79
CA ARG A 38 10.00 -38.00 12.47
C ARG A 38 10.27 -38.12 10.97
N ASN A 39 9.39 -38.79 10.23
CA ASN A 39 9.48 -38.94 8.78
C ASN A 39 8.86 -37.76 7.99
N ASN A 40 8.35 -36.73 8.65
CA ASN A 40 7.82 -35.56 7.97
C ASN A 40 8.98 -34.82 7.24
N PRO A 41 8.86 -34.55 5.93
CA PRO A 41 9.97 -33.95 5.17
C PRO A 41 10.36 -32.55 5.66
N GLN A 42 9.47 -31.84 6.37
CA GLN A 42 9.79 -30.56 7.02
C GLN A 42 10.83 -30.69 8.12
N VAL A 43 10.97 -31.84 8.79
CA VAL A 43 12.00 -32.05 9.82
C VAL A 43 13.39 -31.86 9.20
N LYS A 44 13.63 -32.46 8.03
CA LYS A 44 14.90 -32.31 7.31
C LYS A 44 15.09 -30.88 6.79
N ALA A 45 14.03 -30.25 6.30
CA ALA A 45 14.09 -28.86 5.81
C ALA A 45 14.41 -27.88 6.96
N LEU A 46 13.80 -28.08 8.12
CA LEU A 46 13.98 -27.25 9.31
C LEU A 46 15.36 -27.42 9.95
N ALA A 47 15.94 -28.62 9.87
CA ALA A 47 17.33 -28.85 10.27
C ALA A 47 18.33 -28.06 9.39
N ALA A 48 18.00 -27.83 8.12
CA ALA A 48 18.82 -27.03 7.20
C ALA A 48 18.54 -25.52 7.30
N SER A 49 17.30 -25.13 7.60
CA SER A 49 16.88 -23.75 7.78
C SER A 49 15.78 -23.66 8.84
N SER A 50 16.10 -23.06 9.98
CA SER A 50 15.19 -22.94 11.13
C SER A 50 14.01 -22.00 10.90
N ARG A 51 13.98 -21.24 9.79
CA ARG A 51 12.94 -20.24 9.54
C ARG A 51 11.65 -20.89 9.03
N ALA A 52 10.54 -20.47 9.63
CA ALA A 52 9.21 -20.88 9.23
C ALA A 52 8.19 -19.77 9.47
N THR A 53 7.03 -19.92 8.85
CA THR A 53 5.84 -19.11 9.09
C THR A 53 4.75 -20.02 9.64
N VAL A 54 4.16 -19.65 10.78
CA VAL A 54 3.06 -20.39 11.39
C VAL A 54 1.77 -19.60 11.21
N LEU A 55 0.79 -20.18 10.52
CA LEU A 55 -0.51 -19.58 10.25
C LEU A 55 -1.60 -20.25 11.11
N LEU A 56 -2.36 -19.45 11.84
CA LEU A 56 -3.56 -19.87 12.55
C LEU A 56 -4.76 -19.14 11.97
N VAL A 57 -5.76 -19.92 11.58
CA VAL A 57 -7.05 -19.42 11.11
C VAL A 57 -8.06 -19.65 12.22
N GLY A 58 -8.67 -18.57 12.70
CA GLY A 58 -9.76 -18.58 13.67
C GLY A 58 -11.12 -18.73 12.98
N PRO A 59 -12.23 -18.39 13.68
CA PRO A 59 -13.55 -18.40 13.08
C PRO A 59 -13.61 -17.53 11.83
N HIS A 60 -14.24 -18.05 10.78
CA HIS A 60 -14.38 -17.37 9.50
C HIS A 60 -15.62 -17.86 8.76
N GLY A 61 -16.10 -17.07 7.79
CA GLY A 61 -17.27 -17.42 7.02
C GLY A 61 -17.62 -16.38 5.96
N TYR A 62 -18.24 -16.87 4.88
CA TYR A 62 -18.86 -16.03 3.87
C TYR A 62 -20.10 -15.34 4.44
N ILE A 63 -20.22 -14.04 4.23
CA ILE A 63 -21.37 -13.26 4.62
C ILE A 63 -22.17 -12.92 3.37
N SER A 64 -23.35 -13.52 3.24
CA SER A 64 -24.17 -13.39 2.04
C SER A 64 -25.07 -12.16 2.10
N PRO A 65 -25.14 -11.35 1.03
CA PRO A 65 -26.12 -10.28 0.87
C PRO A 65 -27.57 -10.77 0.92
N SER A 66 -27.80 -12.08 0.71
CA SER A 66 -29.12 -12.68 0.88
C SER A 66 -29.68 -12.56 2.30
N TRP A 67 -28.83 -12.25 3.28
CA TRP A 67 -29.22 -12.11 4.69
C TRP A 67 -29.65 -10.69 5.05
N MET A 68 -29.30 -9.71 4.21
CA MET A 68 -29.47 -8.28 4.54
C MET A 68 -30.81 -7.77 4.06
N HIS A 69 -31.42 -6.91 4.87
CA HIS A 69 -32.54 -6.08 4.42
C HIS A 69 -32.09 -5.06 3.36
N ASP A 70 -30.89 -4.48 3.53
CA ASP A 70 -30.28 -3.63 2.52
C ASP A 70 -29.69 -4.46 1.38
N ARG A 71 -30.40 -4.49 0.25
CA ARG A 71 -30.04 -5.24 -0.95
C ARG A 71 -28.90 -4.60 -1.76
N THR A 72 -28.44 -3.42 -1.38
CA THR A 72 -27.27 -2.75 -1.98
C THR A 72 -25.95 -3.13 -1.32
N TRP A 73 -26.00 -3.79 -0.15
CA TRP A 73 -24.82 -4.25 0.56
C TRP A 73 -24.18 -5.47 -0.12
N GLY A 74 -22.86 -5.40 -0.36
CA GLY A 74 -22.12 -6.40 -1.14
C GLY A 74 -21.61 -7.59 -0.32
N PRO A 75 -21.33 -8.75 -0.95
CA PRO A 75 -20.85 -9.93 -0.24
C PRO A 75 -19.46 -9.70 0.36
N THR A 76 -19.19 -10.32 1.52
CA THR A 76 -17.86 -10.26 2.15
C THR A 76 -17.49 -11.58 2.79
N TRP A 77 -16.25 -11.69 3.24
CA TRP A 77 -15.77 -12.79 4.05
C TRP A 77 -15.27 -12.25 5.38
N ASN A 78 -15.87 -12.70 6.48
CA ASN A 78 -15.42 -12.36 7.82
C ASN A 78 -14.49 -13.46 8.33
N TYR A 79 -13.39 -13.07 8.97
CA TYR A 79 -12.38 -14.00 9.46
C TYR A 79 -11.52 -13.40 10.57
N ALA A 80 -11.02 -14.29 11.43
CA ALA A 80 -9.90 -14.02 12.32
C ALA A 80 -8.69 -14.85 11.86
N SER A 81 -7.51 -14.24 11.79
CA SER A 81 -6.27 -14.93 11.47
C SER A 81 -5.08 -14.31 12.18
N VAL A 82 -4.09 -15.15 12.49
CA VAL A 82 -2.79 -14.70 12.98
C VAL A 82 -1.69 -15.50 12.31
N MET A 83 -0.61 -14.81 11.95
CA MET A 83 0.58 -15.34 11.34
C MET A 83 1.78 -14.96 12.19
N PHE A 84 2.60 -15.95 12.51
CA PHE A 84 3.85 -15.78 13.24
C PHE A 84 5.02 -16.10 12.32
N ASP A 85 5.99 -15.19 12.22
CA ASP A 85 7.31 -15.57 11.73
C ASP A 85 8.09 -16.13 12.91
N VAL A 86 8.65 -17.32 12.73
CA VAL A 86 9.29 -18.05 13.82
C VAL A 86 10.68 -18.54 13.42
N GLU A 87 11.48 -18.77 14.45
CA GLU A 87 12.65 -19.62 14.38
C GLU A 87 12.36 -20.91 15.14
N ILE A 88 12.40 -22.03 14.43
CA ILE A 88 12.11 -23.36 14.96
C ILE A 88 13.41 -24.04 15.35
N GLN A 89 13.49 -24.43 16.62
CA GLN A 89 14.48 -25.35 17.13
C GLN A 89 13.85 -26.74 17.25
N LEU A 90 14.47 -27.74 16.61
CA LEU A 90 14.07 -29.14 16.75
C LEU A 90 14.62 -29.71 18.06
N CYS A 91 13.75 -30.41 18.80
CA CYS A 91 14.02 -31.01 20.09
C CYS A 91 13.87 -32.52 19.96
N ASP A 92 14.99 -33.22 19.80
CA ASP A 92 15.01 -34.64 19.43
C ASP A 92 15.55 -35.54 20.54
N THR A 93 15.18 -35.25 21.78
CA THR A 93 15.46 -36.13 22.92
C THR A 93 14.16 -36.78 23.41
N ARG A 94 14.30 -37.91 24.12
CA ARG A 94 13.14 -38.56 24.75
C ARG A 94 12.44 -37.65 25.75
N ALA A 95 13.21 -36.92 26.57
CA ALA A 95 12.66 -36.00 27.56
C ALA A 95 11.87 -34.84 26.91
N ASP A 96 12.35 -34.33 25.77
CA ASP A 96 11.62 -33.31 25.01
C ASP A 96 10.31 -33.84 24.43
N ALA A 97 10.36 -35.01 23.82
CA ALA A 97 9.20 -35.68 23.26
C ALA A 97 8.12 -35.90 24.34
N ASP A 98 8.50 -36.37 25.52
CA ASP A 98 7.59 -36.56 26.65
C ASP A 98 6.99 -35.24 27.13
N ARG A 99 7.82 -34.23 27.38
CA ARG A 99 7.36 -32.90 27.84
C ARG A 99 6.36 -32.28 26.86
N LEU A 100 6.68 -32.28 25.57
CA LEU A 100 5.86 -31.64 24.54
C LEU A 100 4.57 -32.41 24.26
N LEU A 101 4.61 -33.75 24.27
CA LEU A 101 3.40 -34.57 24.13
C LEU A 101 2.48 -34.43 25.33
N VAL A 102 2.99 -34.57 26.55
CA VAL A 102 2.18 -34.47 27.77
C VAL A 102 1.55 -33.08 27.89
N GLY A 103 2.32 -32.01 27.62
CA GLY A 103 1.78 -30.65 27.62
C GLY A 103 0.65 -30.47 26.61
N LEU A 104 0.84 -30.95 25.38
CA LEU A 104 -0.19 -30.84 24.34
C LEU A 104 -1.42 -31.70 24.63
N VAL A 105 -1.24 -32.96 25.07
CA VAL A 105 -2.35 -33.85 25.46
C VAL A 105 -3.15 -33.19 26.58
N THR A 106 -2.48 -32.67 27.61
CA THR A 106 -3.12 -31.95 28.71
C THR A 106 -3.96 -30.78 28.19
N GLN A 107 -3.44 -29.98 27.27
CA GLN A 107 -4.18 -28.86 26.66
C GLN A 107 -5.41 -29.34 25.85
N MET A 108 -5.27 -30.42 25.09
CA MET A 108 -6.30 -30.92 24.18
C MET A 108 -7.42 -31.71 24.89
N GLU A 109 -7.08 -32.35 26.01
CA GLU A 109 -7.99 -33.14 26.85
C GLU A 109 -8.59 -32.31 28.00
N ALA A 110 -8.12 -31.07 28.20
CA ALA A 110 -8.67 -30.15 29.18
C ALA A 110 -10.19 -29.99 29.04
N ASN A 111 -10.90 -30.02 30.18
CA ASN A 111 -12.36 -29.88 30.29
C ASN A 111 -13.18 -31.01 29.64
N ARG A 112 -12.58 -32.15 29.32
CA ARG A 112 -13.34 -33.33 28.89
C ARG A 112 -13.81 -34.16 30.09
N PRO A 113 -15.06 -34.66 30.11
CA PRO A 113 -15.59 -35.47 31.21
C PRO A 113 -14.83 -36.77 31.49
N ALA A 114 -14.15 -37.31 30.47
CA ALA A 114 -13.28 -38.48 30.54
C ALA A 114 -11.94 -38.15 29.85
N ALA A 115 -11.25 -37.13 30.35
CA ALA A 115 -9.98 -36.65 29.80
C ALA A 115 -8.96 -37.80 29.78
N TRP A 116 -8.39 -38.05 28.60
CA TRP A 116 -7.40 -39.09 28.41
C TRP A 116 -5.99 -38.56 28.74
N SER A 117 -5.13 -39.43 29.27
CA SER A 117 -3.72 -39.11 29.54
C SER A 117 -2.78 -40.05 28.78
N ALA A 118 -1.58 -39.55 28.45
CA ALA A 118 -0.56 -40.35 27.76
C ALA A 118 -0.18 -41.64 28.54
N GLU A 119 -0.28 -41.60 29.87
CA GLU A 119 0.01 -42.73 30.76
C GLU A 119 -0.92 -43.93 30.53
N GLU A 120 -2.19 -43.69 30.19
CA GLU A 120 -3.17 -44.75 29.91
C GLU A 120 -2.80 -45.61 28.69
N MET A 121 -1.92 -45.10 27.82
CA MET A 121 -1.41 -45.86 26.67
C MET A 121 -0.45 -47.00 27.08
N GLY A 122 0.13 -46.93 28.29
CA GLY A 122 1.07 -47.91 28.81
C GLY A 122 2.26 -48.17 27.87
N ALA A 123 2.68 -49.43 27.75
CA ALA A 123 3.86 -49.83 26.97
C ALA A 123 3.78 -49.49 25.46
N ARG A 124 2.61 -49.15 24.93
CA ARG A 124 2.48 -48.69 23.54
C ARG A 124 3.04 -47.28 23.34
N TYR A 125 3.00 -46.43 24.36
CA TYR A 125 3.56 -45.08 24.34
C TYR A 125 5.07 -45.11 24.02
N GLU A 126 5.80 -45.98 24.72
CA GLU A 126 7.25 -46.18 24.56
C GLU A 126 7.68 -46.44 23.12
N LYS A 127 6.82 -47.12 22.33
CA LYS A 127 7.10 -47.39 20.92
C LYS A 127 6.81 -46.18 20.05
N LEU A 128 5.66 -45.54 20.24
CA LEU A 128 5.19 -44.47 19.36
C LEU A 128 5.97 -43.16 19.53
N VAL A 129 6.41 -42.86 20.76
CA VAL A 129 7.18 -41.64 21.05
C VAL A 129 8.52 -41.59 20.28
N THR A 130 9.09 -42.75 19.92
CA THR A 130 10.29 -42.79 19.07
C THR A 130 10.05 -42.25 17.66
N GLY A 131 8.80 -42.25 17.21
CA GLY A 131 8.38 -41.79 15.89
C GLY A 131 8.16 -40.28 15.79
N ILE A 132 8.40 -39.50 16.83
CA ILE A 132 8.19 -38.05 16.82
C ILE A 132 9.48 -37.26 17.04
N VAL A 133 9.47 -36.01 16.58
CA VAL A 133 10.50 -35.00 16.83
C VAL A 133 9.80 -33.75 17.35
N GLY A 134 10.16 -33.31 18.56
CA GLY A 134 9.61 -32.11 19.16
C GLY A 134 10.14 -30.84 18.50
N PHE A 135 9.48 -29.71 18.75
CA PHE A 135 10.02 -28.42 18.39
C PHE A 135 9.57 -27.30 19.33
N GLU A 136 10.41 -26.29 19.43
CA GLU A 136 10.10 -24.99 20.02
C GLU A 136 10.27 -23.90 18.96
N ALA A 137 9.22 -23.14 18.70
CA ALA A 137 9.20 -22.09 17.70
C ALA A 137 9.17 -20.74 18.38
N ARG A 138 10.30 -20.05 18.43
CA ARG A 138 10.40 -18.70 18.98
C ARG A 138 9.77 -17.70 18.02
N ILE A 139 8.80 -16.93 18.50
CA ILE A 139 8.12 -15.92 17.70
C ILE A 139 9.03 -14.70 17.52
N LEU A 140 9.21 -14.30 16.26
CA LEU A 140 10.04 -13.17 15.86
C LEU A 140 9.19 -11.98 15.45
N ALA A 141 8.06 -12.25 14.78
CA ALA A 141 7.08 -11.25 14.40
C ALA A 141 5.67 -11.85 14.44
N THR A 142 4.69 -11.01 14.76
CA THR A 142 3.28 -11.35 14.80
C THR A 142 2.52 -10.43 13.85
N ARG A 143 1.69 -11.01 12.98
CA ARG A 143 0.76 -10.29 12.11
C ARG A 143 -0.63 -10.88 12.29
N SER A 144 -1.61 -10.06 12.63
CA SER A 144 -2.99 -10.53 12.85
C SER A 144 -3.99 -9.71 12.07
N CYS A 145 -5.05 -10.34 11.59
CA CYS A 145 -6.17 -9.68 10.94
C CYS A 145 -7.49 -10.21 11.52
N PHE A 146 -8.35 -9.29 11.97
CA PHE A 146 -9.68 -9.57 12.49
C PHE A 146 -10.69 -8.78 11.69
N LYS A 147 -11.14 -9.32 10.55
CA LYS A 147 -12.22 -8.75 9.75
C LYS A 147 -13.53 -9.37 10.20
N LEU A 148 -14.15 -8.79 11.22
CA LEU A 148 -15.31 -9.36 11.93
C LEU A 148 -16.51 -8.41 11.89
N GLY A 149 -16.60 -7.54 10.88
CA GLY A 149 -17.70 -6.60 10.70
C GLY A 149 -17.72 -5.42 11.69
N GLN A 150 -16.58 -5.08 12.28
CA GLN A 150 -16.50 -4.02 13.31
C GLN A 150 -16.88 -2.63 12.77
N ASP A 151 -16.63 -2.39 11.48
CA ASP A 151 -16.94 -1.13 10.78
C ASP A 151 -18.31 -1.14 10.08
N GLU A 152 -19.10 -2.22 10.23
CA GLU A 152 -20.42 -2.30 9.61
C GLU A 152 -21.40 -1.34 10.28
N ARG A 153 -22.43 -0.91 9.53
CA ARG A 153 -23.59 -0.22 10.11
C ARG A 153 -24.32 -1.18 11.05
N ASP A 154 -24.88 -0.66 12.15
CA ASP A 154 -25.54 -1.49 13.17
C ASP A 154 -26.63 -2.39 12.62
N GLU A 155 -27.43 -1.90 11.68
CA GLU A 155 -28.51 -2.65 11.04
C GLU A 155 -27.98 -3.83 10.23
N VAL A 156 -26.91 -3.62 9.45
CA VAL A 156 -26.24 -4.67 8.68
C VAL A 156 -25.58 -5.68 9.61
N PHE A 157 -24.87 -5.19 10.64
CA PHE A 157 -24.21 -6.04 11.62
C PHE A 157 -25.21 -6.94 12.36
N ALA A 158 -26.37 -6.41 12.72
CA ALA A 158 -27.46 -7.18 13.32
C ALA A 158 -28.02 -8.26 12.38
N ASP A 159 -28.20 -7.94 11.10
CA ASP A 159 -28.62 -8.91 10.08
C ASP A 159 -27.59 -10.04 9.91
N ILE A 160 -26.29 -9.70 9.92
CA ILE A 160 -25.21 -10.70 9.89
C ILE A 160 -25.28 -11.63 11.09
N LEU A 161 -25.35 -11.09 12.32
CA LEU A 161 -25.38 -11.91 13.52
C LEU A 161 -26.60 -12.83 13.55
N ARG A 162 -27.79 -12.30 13.20
CA ARG A 162 -29.03 -13.09 13.12
C ARG A 162 -28.88 -14.25 12.13
N ALA A 163 -28.32 -13.99 10.96
CA ALA A 163 -28.13 -15.03 9.96
C ALA A 163 -27.07 -16.06 10.36
N LEU A 164 -25.98 -15.64 11.01
CA LEU A 164 -24.95 -16.56 11.52
C LEU A 164 -25.50 -17.47 12.62
N ASP A 165 -26.37 -16.97 13.51
CA ASP A 165 -27.04 -17.80 14.52
C ASP A 165 -27.97 -18.84 13.87
N ILE A 166 -28.78 -18.42 12.89
CA ILE A 166 -29.70 -19.31 12.16
C ILE A 166 -28.92 -20.41 11.41
N LYS A 167 -27.73 -20.08 10.89
CA LYS A 167 -26.88 -20.98 10.09
C LYS A 167 -25.88 -21.78 10.92
N ASP A 168 -26.02 -21.79 12.24
CA ASP A 168 -25.15 -22.52 13.17
C ASP A 168 -23.65 -22.18 13.05
N GLN A 169 -23.34 -20.92 12.71
CA GLN A 169 -21.98 -20.38 12.66
C GLN A 169 -21.58 -19.75 14.00
N ALA A 170 -21.92 -20.43 15.10
CA ALA A 170 -21.78 -19.93 16.46
C ALA A 170 -20.37 -19.43 16.83
N PRO A 171 -19.26 -20.08 16.41
CA PRO A 171 -17.91 -19.57 16.69
C PRO A 171 -17.63 -18.20 16.08
N LEU A 172 -18.07 -17.96 14.83
CA LEU A 172 -17.88 -16.68 14.16
C LEU A 172 -18.78 -15.61 14.78
N ALA A 173 -20.06 -15.92 15.01
CA ALA A 173 -20.99 -15.00 15.67
C ALA A 173 -20.51 -14.59 17.07
N LYS A 174 -19.99 -15.53 17.87
CA LYS A 174 -19.42 -15.26 19.20
C LYS A 174 -18.25 -14.28 19.14
N TRP A 175 -17.34 -14.47 18.18
CA TRP A 175 -16.21 -13.56 17.99
C TRP A 175 -16.66 -12.19 17.49
N MET A 176 -17.57 -12.14 16.53
CA MET A 176 -18.15 -10.88 16.06
C MET A 176 -18.80 -10.10 17.21
N ARG A 177 -19.59 -10.74 18.08
CA ARG A 177 -20.17 -10.08 19.28
C ARG A 177 -19.11 -9.56 20.24
N ARG A 178 -18.13 -10.40 20.59
CA ARG A 178 -17.04 -10.02 21.51
C ARG A 178 -16.27 -8.79 21.01
N PHE A 179 -16.02 -8.70 19.71
CA PHE A 179 -15.35 -7.55 19.10
C PHE A 179 -16.31 -6.39 18.77
N ALA A 180 -17.62 -6.60 18.89
CA ALA A 180 -18.62 -5.54 18.80
C ALA A 180 -18.86 -4.82 20.13
N GLU A 181 -18.57 -5.46 21.28
CA GLU A 181 -18.62 -4.81 22.60
C GLU A 181 -17.68 -3.59 22.69
N SER A 182 -16.63 -3.54 21.86
CA SER A 182 -15.75 -2.38 21.69
C SER A 182 -16.25 -1.32 20.68
N ARG A 183 -17.47 -1.43 20.15
CA ARG A 183 -18.08 -0.44 19.23
C ARG A 183 -18.67 0.79 19.95
N SER A 184 -18.66 0.83 21.29
CA SER A 184 -19.03 2.01 22.08
C SER A 184 -17.95 3.11 22.01
N PRO A 185 -18.30 4.42 22.02
CA PRO A 185 -17.36 5.51 21.77
C PRO A 185 -16.28 5.75 22.85
N GLN A 186 -16.24 4.94 23.90
CA GLN A 186 -15.29 5.09 25.01
C GLN A 186 -14.70 3.75 25.45
N ALA A 187 -13.42 3.58 25.10
CA ALA A 187 -12.40 2.68 25.67
C ALA A 187 -12.51 1.18 25.31
N LEU A 188 -11.49 0.49 24.77
CA LEU A 188 -10.04 0.74 24.77
C LEU A 188 -9.42 0.53 23.37
N PRO A 189 -8.31 1.24 23.09
CA PRO A 189 -7.61 1.12 21.82
C PRO A 189 -7.04 -0.30 21.72
N ALA A 190 -7.14 -0.95 20.54
CA ALA A 190 -5.88 -1.55 20.08
C ALA A 190 -4.95 -0.35 20.15
N SER A 191 -3.96 -0.35 21.05
CA SER A 191 -2.91 0.66 21.00
C SER A 191 -2.31 0.50 19.62
N GLN A 192 -2.92 1.15 18.62
CA GLN A 192 -2.26 1.47 17.39
C GLN A 192 -1.02 2.14 17.92
N PRO A 193 0.17 1.60 17.63
CA PRO A 193 1.38 2.21 18.12
C PRO A 193 1.25 3.72 17.82
N PRO A 194 1.65 4.59 18.76
CA PRO A 194 1.54 6.02 18.54
C PRO A 194 2.02 6.35 17.12
N PRO A 195 1.39 7.31 16.41
CA PRO A 195 1.80 7.66 15.06
C PRO A 195 3.31 7.73 15.05
N ARG A 196 3.92 6.92 14.16
CA ARG A 196 5.37 6.81 14.14
C ARG A 196 5.94 8.20 14.00
N ALA A 197 6.96 8.51 14.79
CA ALA A 197 7.64 9.78 14.65
C ALA A 197 8.05 9.97 13.19
N LEU A 198 7.70 11.12 12.63
CA LEU A 198 8.12 11.48 11.29
C LEU A 198 9.64 11.50 11.23
N ASP A 199 10.19 11.21 10.05
CA ASP A 199 11.60 11.49 9.77
C ASP A 199 11.94 12.92 10.19
N PRO A 200 12.98 13.17 11.00
CA PRO A 200 13.23 14.50 11.56
C PRO A 200 13.47 15.58 10.51
N GLU A 201 14.07 15.22 9.37
CA GLU A 201 14.35 16.15 8.28
C GLU A 201 13.07 16.49 7.51
N ILE A 202 12.19 15.51 7.29
CA ILE A 202 10.85 15.75 6.75
C ILE A 202 10.01 16.59 7.72
N LYS A 203 10.06 16.29 9.02
CA LYS A 203 9.33 17.05 10.03
C LYS A 203 9.73 18.54 9.99
N ARG A 204 11.03 18.83 9.91
CA ARG A 204 11.51 20.22 9.77
C ARG A 204 10.94 20.89 8.52
N PHE A 205 11.00 20.20 7.37
CA PHE A 205 10.41 20.72 6.12
C PHE A 205 8.93 21.08 6.30
N ILE A 206 8.15 20.19 6.92
CA ILE A 206 6.72 20.36 7.18
C ILE A 206 6.47 21.52 8.13
N ASP A 207 7.17 21.55 9.25
CA ASP A 207 7.03 22.61 10.26
C ASP A 207 7.31 23.99 9.62
N ASP A 208 8.36 24.11 8.81
CA ASP A 208 8.73 25.35 8.11
C ASP A 208 7.67 25.77 7.08
N VAL A 209 7.17 24.83 6.27
CA VAL A 209 6.12 25.08 5.27
C VAL A 209 4.81 25.51 5.94
N ILE A 210 4.38 24.80 6.99
CA ILE A 210 3.17 25.11 7.75
C ILE A 210 3.31 26.45 8.46
N ALA A 211 4.44 26.71 9.14
CA ALA A 211 4.67 27.96 9.85
C ALA A 211 4.65 29.16 8.89
N LYS A 212 5.35 29.06 7.74
CA LYS A 212 5.35 30.12 6.74
C LYS A 212 3.99 30.28 6.07
N GLY A 213 3.26 29.19 5.83
CA GLY A 213 1.89 29.22 5.34
C GLY A 213 0.98 29.99 6.28
N ARG A 214 1.00 29.66 7.59
CA ARG A 214 0.23 30.37 8.63
C ARG A 214 0.57 31.86 8.69
N GLU A 215 1.86 32.21 8.59
CA GLU A 215 2.31 33.60 8.52
C GLU A 215 1.72 34.35 7.32
N LEU A 216 1.79 33.77 6.12
CA LEU A 216 1.32 34.40 4.87
C LEU A 216 -0.22 34.44 4.77
N THR A 217 -0.91 33.43 5.30
CA THR A 217 -2.37 33.41 5.38
C THR A 217 -2.86 34.46 6.37
N ALA A 218 -2.15 34.67 7.49
CA ALA A 218 -2.50 35.63 8.54
C ALA A 218 -3.96 35.50 9.03
N GLY A 219 -4.49 34.26 9.05
CA GLY A 219 -5.86 33.95 9.47
C GLY A 219 -6.97 34.41 8.51
N ARG A 220 -6.63 34.88 7.30
CA ARG A 220 -7.60 35.29 6.28
C ARG A 220 -8.21 34.09 5.57
N ASP A 221 -9.45 34.25 5.12
CA ASP A 221 -10.02 33.38 4.09
C ASP A 221 -9.38 33.73 2.74
N LEU A 222 -8.89 32.71 2.05
CA LEU A 222 -8.13 32.86 0.81
C LEU A 222 -8.89 32.27 -0.37
N SER A 223 -8.88 33.02 -1.48
CA SER A 223 -9.25 32.52 -2.80
C SER A 223 -8.26 31.44 -3.29
N TRP A 224 -8.67 30.62 -4.26
CA TRP A 224 -7.78 29.61 -4.85
C TRP A 224 -6.49 30.18 -5.46
N PRO A 225 -6.52 31.31 -6.19
CA PRO A 225 -5.30 31.97 -6.65
C PRO A 225 -4.36 32.37 -5.51
N GLU A 226 -4.87 32.96 -4.43
CA GLU A 226 -4.04 33.33 -3.27
C GLU A 226 -3.44 32.09 -2.57
N ARG A 227 -4.21 31.00 -2.46
CA ARG A 227 -3.70 29.73 -1.91
C ARG A 227 -2.54 29.18 -2.76
N ARG A 228 -2.66 29.24 -4.08
CA ARG A 228 -1.59 28.84 -5.01
C ARG A 228 -0.34 29.69 -4.83
N GLU A 229 -0.48 31.01 -4.77
CA GLU A 229 0.64 31.92 -4.54
C GLU A 229 1.36 31.63 -3.21
N ILE A 230 0.63 31.39 -2.13
CA ILE A 230 1.22 31.00 -0.84
C ILE A 230 1.95 29.65 -0.96
N CYS A 231 1.39 28.69 -1.69
CA CYS A 231 2.08 27.42 -1.95
C CYS A 231 3.40 27.63 -2.68
N GLU A 232 3.45 28.49 -3.70
CA GLU A 232 4.71 28.84 -4.39
C GLU A 232 5.72 29.44 -3.41
N LEU A 233 5.31 30.43 -2.62
CA LEU A 233 6.20 31.12 -1.68
C LEU A 233 6.73 30.20 -0.58
N THR A 234 5.90 29.31 -0.04
CA THR A 234 6.29 28.36 1.01
C THR A 234 7.25 27.28 0.50
N ARG A 235 7.16 26.91 -0.78
CA ARG A 235 8.00 25.87 -1.42
C ARG A 235 9.24 26.41 -2.12
N ALA A 236 9.25 27.69 -2.50
CA ALA A 236 10.36 28.33 -3.21
C ALA A 236 11.75 28.14 -2.56
N PRO A 237 11.93 28.11 -1.22
CA PRO A 237 13.24 27.81 -0.62
C PRO A 237 13.71 26.37 -0.89
N TRP A 238 12.79 25.42 -0.94
CA TRP A 238 13.05 23.99 -1.03
C TRP A 238 13.34 23.52 -2.45
N THR A 239 12.95 24.31 -3.45
CA THR A 239 13.27 24.07 -4.86
C THR A 239 14.67 24.58 -5.25
N ARG A 240 15.32 25.38 -4.40
CA ARG A 240 16.67 25.92 -4.66
C ARG A 240 17.75 24.84 -4.57
N GLY A 241 18.86 25.07 -5.26
CA GLY A 241 19.99 24.13 -5.31
C GLY A 241 19.63 22.86 -6.09
N GLY A 242 20.24 21.73 -5.72
CA GLY A 242 20.06 20.45 -6.42
C GLY A 242 20.83 20.37 -7.75
N PRO A 243 20.56 19.32 -8.56
CA PRO A 243 21.27 19.08 -9.80
C PRO A 243 21.13 20.22 -10.82
N VAL A 244 22.23 20.53 -11.51
CA VAL A 244 22.24 21.40 -12.69
C VAL A 244 21.93 20.56 -13.91
N ILE A 245 20.82 20.88 -14.58
CA ILE A 245 20.37 20.20 -15.80
C ILE A 245 21.01 20.85 -17.02
N ALA A 246 21.40 20.04 -18.02
CA ALA A 246 22.08 20.54 -19.22
C ALA A 246 21.21 21.51 -20.03
N ALA A 247 19.89 21.25 -20.13
CA ALA A 247 18.95 22.19 -20.69
C ALA A 247 17.55 22.06 -20.06
N THR A 248 16.94 23.21 -19.75
CA THR A 248 15.53 23.32 -19.37
C THR A 248 14.79 24.11 -20.43
N ARG A 249 13.67 23.57 -20.94
CA ARG A 249 12.87 24.19 -22.01
C ARG A 249 11.41 24.29 -21.59
N ASN A 250 10.81 25.47 -21.70
CA ASN A 250 9.37 25.64 -21.61
C ASN A 250 8.76 25.55 -23.01
N VAL A 251 7.78 24.68 -23.19
CA VAL A 251 7.13 24.39 -24.49
C VAL A 251 5.62 24.44 -24.31
N VAL A 252 4.91 24.88 -25.35
CA VAL A 252 3.44 24.76 -25.41
C VAL A 252 3.09 23.68 -26.42
N ALA A 253 2.69 22.51 -25.95
CA ALA A 253 2.24 21.42 -26.79
C ALA A 253 0.85 21.72 -27.35
N GLN A 254 0.71 21.69 -28.68
CA GLN A 254 -0.59 21.83 -29.35
C GLN A 254 -1.25 20.45 -29.39
N THR A 255 -2.13 20.16 -28.43
CA THR A 255 -2.74 18.84 -28.25
C THR A 255 -4.21 18.82 -28.68
N SER A 256 -4.80 17.63 -28.78
CA SER A 256 -6.24 17.47 -29.04
C SER A 256 -7.13 18.02 -27.91
N ALA A 257 -6.58 18.22 -26.71
CA ALA A 257 -7.25 18.84 -25.56
C ALA A 257 -6.98 20.35 -25.46
N GLY A 258 -6.42 20.96 -26.50
CA GLY A 258 -5.97 22.35 -26.50
C GLY A 258 -4.47 22.51 -26.19
N PRO A 259 -3.97 23.76 -26.08
CA PRO A 259 -2.59 24.03 -25.74
C PRO A 259 -2.30 23.65 -24.29
N VAL A 260 -1.24 22.86 -24.06
CA VAL A 260 -0.78 22.47 -22.71
C VAL A 260 0.66 22.94 -22.51
N ARG A 261 0.93 23.63 -21.40
CA ARG A 261 2.28 24.08 -21.04
C ARG A 261 3.08 22.92 -20.48
N LEU A 262 4.32 22.79 -20.92
CA LEU A 262 5.25 21.75 -20.53
C LEU A 262 6.59 22.36 -20.12
N ARG A 263 7.24 21.78 -19.11
CA ARG A 263 8.64 22.06 -18.80
C ARG A 263 9.47 20.80 -18.97
N ILE A 264 10.47 20.86 -19.84
CA ILE A 264 11.30 19.72 -20.21
C ILE A 264 12.68 19.89 -19.59
N TYR A 265 13.07 18.94 -18.75
CA TYR A 265 14.39 18.81 -18.17
C TYR A 265 15.19 17.77 -18.95
N ASP A 266 16.24 18.23 -19.62
CA ASP A 266 17.13 17.39 -20.40
C ASP A 266 18.49 17.24 -19.69
N PRO A 267 18.80 16.08 -19.09
CA PRO A 267 19.97 15.93 -18.22
C PRO A 267 21.30 15.98 -18.96
N ALA A 268 21.34 15.73 -20.28
CA ALA A 268 22.58 15.72 -21.07
C ALA A 268 22.33 15.96 -22.57
N PRO A 269 23.30 16.45 -23.35
CA PRO A 269 23.17 16.53 -24.80
C PRO A 269 22.90 15.16 -25.47
N GLY A 270 22.24 15.15 -26.62
CA GLY A 270 21.93 13.94 -27.40
C GLY A 270 20.46 13.83 -27.81
N HIS A 271 20.11 12.77 -28.53
CA HIS A 271 18.76 12.54 -29.07
C HIS A 271 18.18 11.18 -28.63
N SER A 272 16.86 10.99 -28.84
CA SER A 272 16.13 9.75 -28.53
C SER A 272 16.19 9.35 -27.06
N LYS A 273 15.99 10.31 -26.16
CA LYS A 273 15.98 10.06 -24.71
C LYS A 273 14.65 9.47 -24.26
N PRO A 274 14.62 8.39 -23.46
CA PRO A 274 13.40 8.00 -22.79
C PRO A 274 12.83 9.16 -21.98
N THR A 275 11.50 9.17 -21.87
CA THR A 275 10.77 10.30 -21.31
C THR A 275 9.98 9.85 -20.10
N PHE A 276 10.14 10.55 -18.98
CA PHE A 276 9.28 10.45 -17.82
C PHE A 276 8.37 11.68 -17.76
N VAL A 277 7.08 11.49 -18.02
CA VAL A 277 6.08 12.55 -17.92
C VAL A 277 5.61 12.64 -16.47
N PHE A 278 5.86 13.79 -15.86
CA PHE A 278 5.58 14.03 -14.45
C PHE A 278 4.39 14.96 -14.29
N MET A 279 3.40 14.55 -13.52
CA MET A 279 2.29 15.38 -13.07
C MET A 279 2.50 15.71 -11.59
N HIS A 280 2.48 16.99 -11.24
CA HIS A 280 2.65 17.41 -9.85
C HIS A 280 1.43 17.05 -8.99
N GLY A 281 1.60 17.07 -7.66
CA GLY A 281 0.51 16.93 -6.70
C GLY A 281 -0.32 18.20 -6.50
N GLY A 282 -0.87 18.36 -5.30
CA GLY A 282 -1.63 19.57 -4.92
C GLY A 282 -3.14 19.46 -5.06
N GLY A 283 -3.69 18.23 -4.98
CA GLY A 283 -5.15 18.02 -4.95
C GLY A 283 -5.88 18.57 -6.19
N TRP A 284 -5.22 18.54 -7.36
CA TRP A 284 -5.67 19.16 -8.62
C TRP A 284 -5.90 20.67 -8.57
N SER A 285 -5.72 21.31 -7.41
CA SER A 285 -6.09 22.70 -7.15
C SER A 285 -4.92 23.60 -6.84
N LEU A 286 -3.80 23.03 -6.40
CA LEU A 286 -2.62 23.74 -5.95
C LEU A 286 -1.39 23.30 -6.76
N PHE A 287 -0.28 23.99 -6.50
CA PHE A 287 1.05 23.70 -7.03
C PHE A 287 1.16 23.95 -8.53
N SER A 288 2.36 23.70 -9.03
CA SER A 288 2.79 23.93 -10.41
C SER A 288 4.07 23.18 -10.71
N VAL A 289 4.53 23.25 -11.95
CA VAL A 289 5.89 22.80 -12.32
C VAL A 289 7.00 23.53 -11.55
N ASP A 290 6.77 24.72 -11.00
CA ASP A 290 7.77 25.46 -10.22
C ASP A 290 7.95 24.86 -8.81
N THR A 291 6.85 24.55 -8.11
CA THR A 291 6.91 23.86 -6.80
C THR A 291 7.62 22.50 -6.86
N HIS A 292 7.55 21.81 -8.00
CA HIS A 292 8.13 20.48 -8.21
C HIS A 292 9.44 20.52 -9.01
N ASP A 293 9.98 21.70 -9.29
CA ASP A 293 11.16 21.88 -10.15
C ASP A 293 12.35 21.02 -9.68
N ARG A 294 12.67 21.08 -8.39
CA ARG A 294 13.79 20.29 -7.85
C ARG A 294 13.54 18.79 -7.95
N VAL A 295 12.34 18.32 -7.60
CA VAL A 295 11.98 16.90 -7.69
C VAL A 295 12.18 16.39 -9.11
N MET A 296 11.69 17.13 -10.12
CA MET A 296 11.85 16.76 -11.52
C MET A 296 13.31 16.79 -11.98
N ARG A 297 14.12 17.76 -11.52
CA ARG A 297 15.58 17.79 -11.78
C ARG A 297 16.31 16.60 -11.16
N GLU A 298 15.93 16.18 -9.96
CA GLU A 298 16.50 14.99 -9.31
C GLU A 298 16.20 13.72 -10.12
N PHE A 299 14.95 13.52 -10.57
CA PHE A 299 14.60 12.41 -11.45
C PHE A 299 15.37 12.45 -12.79
N ALA A 300 15.47 13.62 -13.42
CA ALA A 300 16.18 13.77 -14.70
C ALA A 300 17.67 13.43 -14.54
N HIS A 301 18.32 14.03 -13.55
CA HIS A 301 19.74 13.89 -13.32
C HIS A 301 20.13 12.45 -12.94
N ARG A 302 19.47 11.87 -11.93
CA ARG A 302 19.77 10.51 -11.45
C ARG A 302 19.32 9.44 -12.45
N GLY A 303 18.22 9.71 -13.15
CA GLY A 303 17.66 8.81 -14.15
C GLY A 303 18.43 8.74 -15.45
N GLY A 304 19.14 9.81 -15.81
CA GLY A 304 19.73 9.95 -17.15
C GLY A 304 18.67 9.91 -18.25
N MET A 305 17.47 10.40 -17.95
CA MET A 305 16.31 10.42 -18.85
C MET A 305 15.68 11.83 -18.86
N ALA A 306 14.98 12.16 -19.94
CA ALA A 306 14.27 13.43 -19.98
C ALA A 306 13.05 13.37 -19.05
N VAL A 307 12.81 14.46 -18.32
CA VAL A 307 11.59 14.62 -17.50
C VAL A 307 10.75 15.74 -18.09
N VAL A 308 9.47 15.47 -18.33
CA VAL A 308 8.51 16.43 -18.89
C VAL A 308 7.45 16.71 -17.83
N GLY A 309 7.56 17.85 -17.16
CA GLY A 309 6.53 18.35 -16.25
C GLY A 309 5.32 18.86 -17.03
N VAL A 310 4.14 18.36 -16.68
CA VAL A 310 2.86 18.81 -17.25
C VAL A 310 2.25 19.85 -16.34
N ASP A 311 2.07 21.06 -16.87
CA ASP A 311 1.42 22.17 -16.16
C ASP A 311 -0.05 22.20 -16.57
N TYR A 312 -0.80 21.23 -16.04
CA TYR A 312 -2.22 20.99 -16.36
C TYR A 312 -3.12 22.02 -15.67
N ASP A 313 -4.31 22.22 -16.22
CA ASP A 313 -5.25 23.20 -15.68
C ASP A 313 -5.83 22.74 -14.32
N LEU A 314 -5.99 23.70 -13.41
CA LEU A 314 -6.32 23.44 -12.02
C LEU A 314 -7.80 23.64 -11.67
N SER A 315 -8.28 22.83 -10.74
CA SER A 315 -9.59 22.96 -10.12
C SER A 315 -9.59 24.02 -9.01
N PRO A 316 -10.74 24.66 -8.71
CA PRO A 316 -12.09 24.40 -9.23
C PRO A 316 -12.46 25.12 -10.53
N GLU A 317 -11.58 25.97 -11.09
CA GLU A 317 -11.85 26.75 -12.32
C GLU A 317 -12.09 25.84 -13.52
N VAL A 318 -11.31 24.77 -13.63
CA VAL A 318 -11.62 23.63 -14.51
C VAL A 318 -11.83 22.38 -13.69
N ARG A 319 -12.77 21.53 -14.11
CA ARG A 319 -13.15 20.32 -13.38
C ARG A 319 -12.82 19.08 -14.19
N TYR A 320 -12.93 17.93 -13.56
CA TYR A 320 -12.86 16.62 -14.22
C TYR A 320 -13.80 16.60 -15.44
N PRO A 321 -13.37 16.04 -16.60
CA PRO A 321 -12.10 15.35 -16.86
C PRO A 321 -10.99 16.19 -17.50
N THR A 322 -11.00 17.53 -17.40
CA THR A 322 -10.08 18.40 -18.18
C THR A 322 -8.60 18.08 -18.00
N ALA A 323 -8.09 18.11 -16.76
CA ALA A 323 -6.68 17.82 -16.49
C ALA A 323 -6.26 16.41 -16.95
N LEU A 324 -7.15 15.41 -16.75
CA LEU A 324 -6.92 14.05 -17.22
C LEU A 324 -6.82 13.98 -18.76
N ASN A 325 -7.73 14.66 -19.46
CA ASN A 325 -7.71 14.72 -20.92
C ASN A 325 -6.44 15.42 -21.44
N GLN A 326 -5.96 16.46 -20.76
CA GLN A 326 -4.69 17.12 -21.09
C GLN A 326 -3.50 16.18 -20.95
N VAL A 327 -3.43 15.40 -19.86
CA VAL A 327 -2.35 14.41 -19.66
C VAL A 327 -2.37 13.36 -20.77
N VAL A 328 -3.55 12.79 -21.10
CA VAL A 328 -3.70 11.82 -22.19
C VAL A 328 -3.25 12.43 -23.53
N ALA A 329 -3.67 13.66 -23.83
CA ALA A 329 -3.32 14.34 -25.07
C ALA A 329 -1.82 14.69 -25.15
N VAL A 330 -1.18 15.01 -24.03
CA VAL A 330 0.28 15.21 -23.95
C VAL A 330 1.03 13.90 -24.24
N VAL A 331 0.57 12.75 -23.75
CA VAL A 331 1.21 11.46 -24.07
C VAL A 331 1.13 11.17 -25.56
N HIS A 332 -0.03 11.37 -26.19
CA HIS A 332 -0.16 11.25 -27.64
C HIS A 332 0.76 12.23 -28.39
N TRP A 333 0.77 13.49 -27.97
CA TRP A 333 1.60 14.52 -28.59
C TRP A 333 3.10 14.22 -28.47
N LEU A 334 3.56 13.72 -27.32
CA LEU A 334 4.95 13.30 -27.13
C LEU A 334 5.31 12.07 -27.97
N HIS A 335 4.38 11.13 -28.13
CA HIS A 335 4.59 9.99 -29.02
C HIS A 335 4.82 10.43 -30.47
N GLU A 336 4.02 11.39 -30.96
CA GLU A 336 4.06 11.87 -32.34
C GLU A 336 5.18 12.89 -32.60
N GLN A 337 5.34 13.86 -31.69
CA GLN A 337 6.18 15.06 -31.88
C GLN A 337 7.44 15.06 -31.04
N GLY A 338 7.58 14.17 -30.04
CA GLY A 338 8.69 14.17 -29.09
C GLY A 338 10.07 14.06 -29.75
N ARG A 339 10.17 13.40 -30.91
CA ARG A 339 11.41 13.31 -31.69
C ARG A 339 11.97 14.67 -32.09
N THR A 340 11.11 15.64 -32.39
CA THR A 340 11.52 17.02 -32.73
C THR A 340 12.19 17.74 -31.56
N LEU A 341 11.93 17.27 -30.33
CA LEU A 341 12.50 17.78 -29.10
C LEU A 341 13.70 16.96 -28.60
N GLY A 342 14.13 15.93 -29.36
CA GLY A 342 15.19 14.99 -28.96
C GLY A 342 14.71 13.90 -28.00
N LEU A 343 13.39 13.75 -27.83
CA LEU A 343 12.76 12.75 -26.96
C LEU A 343 12.39 11.49 -27.74
N ASP A 344 12.33 10.36 -27.04
CA ASP A 344 11.89 9.08 -27.56
C ASP A 344 10.42 8.84 -27.22
N GLY A 345 9.56 9.11 -28.19
CA GLY A 345 8.11 8.95 -28.07
C GLY A 345 7.64 7.49 -27.94
N ASP A 346 8.52 6.50 -28.15
CA ASP A 346 8.22 5.07 -27.96
C ASP A 346 8.59 4.57 -26.55
N ARG A 347 9.30 5.38 -25.77
CA ARG A 347 9.78 5.05 -24.41
C ARG A 347 9.31 6.09 -23.41
N ILE A 348 8.00 6.14 -23.23
CA ILE A 348 7.33 7.04 -22.29
C ILE A 348 6.94 6.27 -21.03
N ALA A 349 7.33 6.77 -19.86
CA ALA A 349 6.71 6.46 -18.59
C ALA A 349 5.92 7.68 -18.11
N ILE A 350 4.89 7.44 -17.30
CA ILE A 350 4.13 8.52 -16.65
C ILE A 350 4.20 8.34 -15.14
N GLY A 351 4.07 9.42 -14.40
CA GLY A 351 4.06 9.37 -12.95
C GLY A 351 3.84 10.73 -12.33
N GLY A 352 3.82 10.74 -11.02
CA GLY A 352 3.51 11.94 -10.28
C GLY A 352 3.19 11.63 -8.83
N ASP A 353 3.04 12.68 -8.06
CA ASP A 353 2.75 12.59 -6.65
C ASP A 353 1.31 13.00 -6.32
N SER A 354 0.69 12.37 -5.33
CA SER A 354 -0.67 12.68 -4.86
C SER A 354 -1.69 12.72 -6.03
N ALA A 355 -2.27 13.89 -6.32
CA ALA A 355 -3.14 14.12 -7.48
C ALA A 355 -2.48 13.77 -8.83
N GLY A 356 -1.19 14.01 -9.00
CA GLY A 356 -0.43 13.59 -10.18
C GLY A 356 -0.27 12.07 -10.27
N GLY A 357 -0.14 11.40 -9.11
CA GLY A 357 -0.19 9.94 -9.03
C GLY A 357 -1.55 9.37 -9.44
N ASN A 358 -2.65 10.06 -9.12
CA ASN A 358 -3.99 9.75 -9.60
C ASN A 358 -4.12 9.96 -11.12
N LEU A 359 -3.74 11.13 -11.62
CA LEU A 359 -3.79 11.46 -13.05
C LEU A 359 -2.99 10.45 -13.89
N SER A 360 -1.85 9.98 -13.37
CA SER A 360 -1.05 8.92 -14.00
C SER A 360 -1.85 7.64 -14.21
N MET A 361 -2.49 7.15 -13.15
CA MET A 361 -3.27 5.91 -13.20
C MET A 361 -4.50 6.08 -14.12
N GLY A 362 -5.21 7.19 -13.99
CA GLY A 362 -6.36 7.52 -14.84
C GLY A 362 -6.00 7.62 -16.32
N ALA A 363 -4.87 8.26 -16.64
CA ALA A 363 -4.41 8.41 -18.02
C ALA A 363 -4.02 7.07 -18.65
N ALA A 364 -3.33 6.19 -17.90
CA ALA A 364 -3.01 4.85 -18.38
C ALA A 364 -4.26 4.00 -18.63
N LEU A 365 -5.26 4.07 -17.74
CA LEU A 365 -6.56 3.41 -17.93
C LEU A 365 -7.24 3.92 -19.20
N ARG A 366 -7.31 5.24 -19.39
CA ARG A 366 -7.94 5.86 -20.56
C ARG A 366 -7.24 5.49 -21.88
N LEU A 367 -5.90 5.47 -21.87
CA LEU A 367 -5.10 5.06 -23.02
C LEU A 367 -5.30 3.57 -23.35
N ARG A 368 -5.31 2.70 -22.34
CA ARG A 368 -5.60 1.27 -22.52
C ARG A 368 -6.98 1.07 -23.13
N ASP A 369 -8.00 1.70 -22.57
CA ASP A 369 -9.40 1.52 -22.98
C ASP A 369 -9.68 2.13 -24.36
N ALA A 370 -8.88 3.12 -24.78
CA ALA A 370 -8.87 3.64 -26.15
C ALA A 370 -8.06 2.78 -27.15
N GLY A 371 -7.51 1.63 -26.74
CA GLY A 371 -6.74 0.75 -27.62
C GLY A 371 -5.27 1.13 -27.80
N HIS A 372 -4.73 2.00 -26.94
CA HIS A 372 -3.35 2.47 -26.96
C HIS A 372 -2.53 2.07 -25.72
N PRO A 373 -2.62 0.82 -25.20
CA PRO A 373 -1.97 0.43 -23.95
C PRO A 373 -0.44 0.51 -24.01
N ASN A 374 0.14 0.47 -25.22
CA ASN A 374 1.58 0.46 -25.43
C ASN A 374 2.22 1.85 -25.45
N LEU A 375 1.45 2.95 -25.39
CA LEU A 375 2.03 4.30 -25.36
C LEU A 375 2.76 4.58 -24.04
N VAL A 376 2.32 3.94 -22.95
CA VAL A 376 2.92 4.08 -21.62
C VAL A 376 3.61 2.78 -21.25
N LYS A 377 4.89 2.85 -20.88
CA LYS A 377 5.72 1.69 -20.53
C LYS A 377 5.77 1.40 -19.04
N ALA A 378 5.57 2.42 -18.21
CA ALA A 378 5.59 2.29 -16.75
C ALA A 378 4.77 3.41 -16.09
N ILE A 379 4.25 3.12 -14.89
CA ILE A 379 3.58 4.09 -14.02
C ILE A 379 4.37 4.20 -12.71
N LEU A 380 4.83 5.40 -12.35
CA LEU A 380 5.38 5.70 -11.02
C LEU A 380 4.36 6.54 -10.24
N SER A 381 3.62 5.91 -9.34
CA SER A 381 2.61 6.59 -8.52
C SER A 381 3.15 6.83 -7.12
N ILE A 382 3.30 8.11 -6.76
CA ILE A 382 3.87 8.54 -5.48
C ILE A 382 2.72 8.99 -4.57
N TYR A 383 2.39 8.18 -3.56
CA TYR A 383 1.28 8.37 -2.61
C TYR A 383 -0.02 8.88 -3.26
N GLY A 384 -0.42 8.24 -4.37
CA GLY A 384 -1.55 8.68 -5.18
C GLY A 384 -2.91 8.49 -4.48
N GLY A 385 -3.82 9.45 -4.63
CA GLY A 385 -5.20 9.33 -4.15
C GLY A 385 -6.06 8.54 -5.12
N SER A 386 -6.46 7.31 -4.80
CA SER A 386 -7.19 6.44 -5.74
C SER A 386 -8.71 6.44 -5.56
N THR A 387 -9.20 6.99 -4.45
CA THR A 387 -10.63 7.15 -4.14
C THR A 387 -10.85 8.35 -3.21
N PRO A 388 -12.04 8.98 -3.23
CA PRO A 388 -12.43 9.98 -2.22
C PRO A 388 -12.51 9.40 -0.80
N ASP A 389 -12.61 8.08 -0.65
CA ASP A 389 -12.92 7.46 0.62
C ASP A 389 -11.65 7.14 1.42
N CYS A 390 -11.45 7.82 2.54
CA CYS A 390 -10.43 7.49 3.55
C CYS A 390 -11.11 6.86 4.77
N SER A 391 -10.53 5.79 5.33
CA SER A 391 -11.10 5.13 6.51
C SER A 391 -11.16 6.08 7.71
N PRO A 392 -12.11 5.89 8.65
CA PRO A 392 -12.18 6.68 9.86
C PRO A 392 -10.88 6.64 10.68
N ALA A 393 -10.22 5.48 10.73
CA ALA A 393 -8.96 5.30 11.45
C ALA A 393 -7.83 6.12 10.80
N SER A 394 -7.70 6.08 9.47
CA SER A 394 -6.71 6.88 8.75
C SER A 394 -6.96 8.38 8.90
N ARG A 395 -8.23 8.82 8.76
CA ARG A 395 -8.66 10.21 9.00
C ARG A 395 -8.29 10.69 10.41
N GLN A 396 -8.55 9.87 11.43
CA GLN A 396 -8.25 10.22 12.82
C GLN A 396 -6.74 10.30 13.09
N ARG A 397 -5.94 9.45 12.44
CA ARG A 397 -4.51 9.30 12.75
C ARG A 397 -3.60 10.22 11.94
N TYR A 398 -3.93 10.48 10.68
CA TYR A 398 -3.06 11.15 9.71
C TYR A 398 -3.76 12.26 8.91
N GLY A 399 -4.99 12.60 9.28
CA GLY A 399 -5.79 13.64 8.63
C GLY A 399 -6.10 14.83 9.54
N THR A 400 -5.26 15.10 10.53
CA THR A 400 -5.46 16.14 11.55
C THR A 400 -4.86 17.49 11.12
N GLU A 401 -5.19 18.56 11.84
CA GLU A 401 -4.65 19.93 11.61
C GLU A 401 -3.11 20.06 11.76
N GLN A 402 -2.43 19.01 12.22
CA GLN A 402 -0.97 18.94 12.33
C GLN A 402 -0.32 18.24 11.13
N ASP A 403 -1.13 17.57 10.31
CA ASP A 403 -0.65 16.83 9.14
C ASP A 403 -0.61 17.73 7.90
N MET A 404 0.25 17.38 6.94
CA MET A 404 0.40 18.11 5.68
C MET A 404 -0.84 18.05 4.78
N LEU A 405 -1.66 17.01 4.95
CA LEU A 405 -2.90 16.81 4.23
C LEU A 405 -3.97 16.43 5.24
N THR A 406 -4.91 17.33 5.48
CA THR A 406 -6.02 17.10 6.40
C THR A 406 -7.15 16.31 5.74
N ALA A 407 -7.98 15.67 6.55
CA ALA A 407 -9.18 14.98 6.05
C ALA A 407 -10.14 15.95 5.34
N ASN A 408 -10.26 17.18 5.84
CA ASN A 408 -11.11 18.21 5.24
C ASN A 408 -10.56 18.71 3.89
N GLU A 409 -9.24 18.80 3.74
CA GLU A 409 -8.60 19.12 2.46
C GLU A 409 -8.82 18.01 1.44
N VAL A 410 -8.71 16.73 1.82
CA VAL A 410 -9.06 15.61 0.92
C VAL A 410 -10.48 15.77 0.37
N ASP A 411 -11.46 16.00 1.25
CA ASP A 411 -12.86 16.16 0.86
C ASP A 411 -13.02 17.39 -0.08
N THR A 412 -12.39 18.51 0.27
CA THR A 412 -12.43 19.76 -0.53
C THR A 412 -11.80 19.58 -1.91
N PHE A 413 -10.66 18.91 -2.01
CA PHE A 413 -9.98 18.67 -3.30
C PHE A 413 -10.82 17.77 -4.21
N TRP A 414 -11.44 16.73 -3.66
CA TRP A 414 -12.35 15.87 -4.43
C TRP A 414 -13.58 16.63 -4.91
N ASP A 415 -14.18 17.47 -4.06
CA ASP A 415 -15.35 18.28 -4.43
C ASP A 415 -15.02 19.32 -5.52
N ASN A 416 -13.84 19.93 -5.45
CA ASN A 416 -13.35 20.82 -6.50
C ASN A 416 -13.10 20.08 -7.82
N TYR A 417 -12.53 18.88 -7.75
CA TYR A 417 -12.11 18.12 -8.93
C TYR A 417 -13.30 17.53 -9.69
N ILE A 418 -14.18 16.79 -9.01
CA ILE A 418 -15.17 15.93 -9.64
C ILE A 418 -16.29 16.70 -10.33
N GLY A 419 -16.66 17.87 -9.79
CA GLY A 419 -17.61 18.79 -10.42
C GLY A 419 -19.08 18.35 -10.44
N HIS A 420 -19.36 17.08 -10.72
CA HIS A 420 -20.66 16.42 -10.69
C HIS A 420 -20.59 15.17 -9.82
N LEU A 421 -21.53 15.01 -8.89
CA LEU A 421 -21.54 13.88 -7.95
C LEU A 421 -21.50 12.49 -8.63
N ASN A 422 -22.05 12.37 -9.85
CA ASN A 422 -22.03 11.12 -10.62
C ASN A 422 -20.61 10.69 -11.02
N ASP A 423 -19.69 11.64 -11.18
CA ASP A 423 -18.31 11.35 -11.60
C ASP A 423 -17.43 10.92 -10.42
N ARG A 424 -17.92 11.03 -9.17
CA ARG A 424 -17.18 10.70 -7.94
C ARG A 424 -16.72 9.24 -7.87
N ARG A 425 -17.37 8.36 -8.63
CA ARG A 425 -17.02 6.94 -8.79
C ARG A 425 -16.64 6.56 -10.22
N ASP A 426 -16.46 7.54 -11.10
CA ASP A 426 -15.98 7.27 -12.45
C ASP A 426 -14.60 6.58 -12.36
N PRO A 427 -14.40 5.44 -13.04
CA PRO A 427 -13.18 4.64 -12.89
C PRO A 427 -11.90 5.37 -13.33
N TYR A 428 -11.98 6.44 -14.12
CA TYR A 428 -10.80 7.22 -14.50
C TYR A 428 -10.45 8.32 -13.50
N ALA A 429 -11.42 8.74 -12.67
CA ALA A 429 -11.19 9.66 -11.55
C ALA A 429 -10.86 8.88 -10.26
N ALA A 430 -11.75 7.99 -9.84
CA ALA A 430 -11.59 7.12 -8.67
C ALA A 430 -11.11 5.73 -9.11
N THR A 431 -9.82 5.66 -9.46
CA THR A 431 -9.17 4.47 -10.05
C THR A 431 -9.26 3.21 -9.17
N ALA A 432 -9.54 3.35 -7.88
CA ALA A 432 -9.88 2.22 -7.00
C ALA A 432 -11.15 1.45 -7.43
N TYR A 433 -11.95 1.98 -8.35
CA TYR A 433 -13.14 1.31 -8.90
C TYR A 433 -12.93 0.75 -10.32
N ALA A 434 -11.79 1.03 -10.96
CA ALA A 434 -11.53 0.59 -12.33
C ALA A 434 -11.12 -0.89 -12.43
N PRO A 435 -11.41 -1.59 -13.54
CA PRO A 435 -10.70 -2.80 -13.93
C PRO A 435 -9.23 -2.45 -14.21
N LEU A 436 -8.28 -3.15 -13.59
CA LEU A 436 -6.84 -2.78 -13.65
C LEU A 436 -5.98 -3.67 -14.55
N HIS A 437 -6.55 -4.71 -15.15
CA HIS A 437 -5.80 -5.63 -16.02
C HIS A 437 -5.25 -4.90 -17.25
N GLY A 438 -4.12 -5.36 -17.79
CA GLY A 438 -3.52 -4.80 -18.99
C GLY A 438 -2.89 -3.41 -18.83
N LEU A 439 -2.79 -2.89 -17.60
CA LEU A 439 -1.94 -1.74 -17.31
C LEU A 439 -0.44 -2.12 -17.39
N PRO A 440 0.45 -1.15 -17.72
CA PRO A 440 1.89 -1.38 -17.70
C PRO A 440 2.39 -1.62 -16.27
N PRO A 441 3.66 -2.05 -16.08
CA PRO A 441 4.27 -2.15 -14.77
C PRO A 441 4.09 -0.88 -13.93
N VAL A 442 3.80 -1.05 -12.64
CA VAL A 442 3.53 0.03 -11.69
C VAL A 442 4.49 -0.05 -10.52
N PHE A 443 5.04 1.10 -10.12
CA PHE A 443 5.67 1.27 -8.82
C PHE A 443 4.86 2.23 -7.95
N LEU A 444 4.46 1.76 -6.77
CA LEU A 444 3.78 2.53 -5.74
C LEU A 444 4.77 2.93 -4.63
N VAL A 445 5.02 4.23 -4.51
CA VAL A 445 5.75 4.82 -3.38
C VAL A 445 4.71 5.20 -2.33
N ILE A 446 4.72 4.50 -1.19
CA ILE A 446 3.67 4.61 -0.17
C ILE A 446 4.24 5.33 1.06
N ALA A 447 3.65 6.47 1.42
CA ALA A 447 3.96 7.16 2.67
C ALA A 447 3.31 6.44 3.85
N GLU A 448 4.07 6.07 4.90
CA GLU A 448 3.54 5.32 6.05
C GLU A 448 2.59 6.16 6.92
N CYS A 449 2.91 7.45 7.11
CA CYS A 449 2.18 8.38 7.98
C CYS A 449 1.27 9.31 7.16
N ASP A 450 0.45 8.74 6.28
CA ASP A 450 -0.37 9.47 5.32
C ASP A 450 -1.82 8.97 5.37
N ILE A 451 -2.78 9.90 5.32
CA ILE A 451 -4.21 9.62 5.24
C ILE A 451 -4.54 8.72 4.03
N LEU A 452 -3.75 8.79 2.95
CA LEU A 452 -3.91 8.01 1.72
C LEU A 452 -3.16 6.66 1.73
N ALA A 453 -2.41 6.34 2.79
CA ALA A 453 -1.56 5.14 2.84
C ALA A 453 -2.36 3.85 2.59
N GLU A 454 -3.52 3.71 3.24
CA GLU A 454 -4.39 2.54 3.11
C GLU A 454 -4.91 2.37 1.68
N GLN A 455 -5.26 3.47 1.00
CA GLN A 455 -5.70 3.43 -0.40
C GLN A 455 -4.58 2.96 -1.33
N ASN A 456 -3.34 3.38 -1.08
CA ASN A 456 -2.17 2.96 -1.86
C ASN A 456 -1.86 1.47 -1.66
N LEU A 457 -1.94 0.97 -0.42
CA LEU A 457 -1.82 -0.45 -0.12
C LEU A 457 -2.94 -1.28 -0.78
N HIS A 458 -4.16 -0.76 -0.76
CA HIS A 458 -5.30 -1.38 -1.43
C HIS A 458 -5.11 -1.45 -2.95
N MET A 459 -4.66 -0.34 -3.56
CA MET A 459 -4.34 -0.29 -4.99
C MET A 459 -3.23 -1.29 -5.37
N ALA A 460 -2.18 -1.43 -4.55
CA ALA A 460 -1.14 -2.44 -4.77
C ALA A 460 -1.73 -3.86 -4.84
N GLY A 461 -2.61 -4.20 -3.90
CA GLY A 461 -3.32 -5.48 -3.88
C GLY A 461 -4.18 -5.70 -5.12
N ARG A 462 -4.96 -4.70 -5.54
CA ARG A 462 -5.82 -4.79 -6.73
C ARG A 462 -5.03 -4.93 -8.04
N LEU A 463 -3.90 -4.23 -8.17
CA LEU A 463 -3.03 -4.35 -9.33
C LEU A 463 -2.41 -5.76 -9.42
N LEU A 464 -1.96 -6.30 -8.29
CA LEU A 464 -1.43 -7.67 -8.20
C LEU A 464 -2.51 -8.71 -8.57
N GLU A 465 -3.72 -8.56 -8.03
CA GLU A 465 -4.87 -9.42 -8.35
C GLU A 465 -5.23 -9.37 -9.83
N ALA A 466 -5.10 -8.20 -10.46
CA ALA A 466 -5.33 -8.01 -11.89
C ALA A 466 -4.18 -8.50 -12.80
N GLY A 467 -3.13 -9.11 -12.22
CA GLY A 467 -1.98 -9.65 -12.95
C GLY A 467 -0.98 -8.60 -13.45
N VAL A 468 -1.02 -7.39 -12.91
CA VAL A 468 -0.07 -6.31 -13.27
C VAL A 468 1.26 -6.55 -12.55
N GLN A 469 2.38 -6.21 -13.21
CA GLN A 469 3.67 -6.21 -12.53
C GLN A 469 3.74 -5.03 -11.57
N VAL A 470 3.80 -5.31 -10.27
CA VAL A 470 3.76 -4.27 -9.23
C VAL A 470 5.02 -4.32 -8.38
N GLN A 471 5.63 -3.16 -8.18
CA GLN A 471 6.47 -2.88 -7.03
C GLN A 471 5.68 -1.97 -6.08
N ALA A 472 5.78 -2.20 -4.78
CA ALA A 472 5.18 -1.34 -3.78
C ALA A 472 6.13 -1.27 -2.58
N LYS A 473 6.45 -0.06 -2.14
CA LYS A 473 7.34 0.16 -0.99
C LYS A 473 6.73 1.19 -0.06
N VAL A 474 6.61 0.82 1.20
CA VAL A 474 6.23 1.72 2.30
C VAL A 474 7.48 2.41 2.81
N TYR A 475 7.44 3.74 2.90
CA TYR A 475 8.53 4.58 3.38
C TYR A 475 8.26 4.96 4.83
N PRO A 476 9.02 4.39 5.78
CA PRO A 476 8.75 4.56 7.19
C PRO A 476 8.89 6.01 7.67
N GLY A 477 7.95 6.48 8.47
CA GLY A 477 7.94 7.85 8.99
C GLY A 477 7.74 8.94 7.92
N ALA A 478 7.42 8.56 6.69
CA ALA A 478 7.11 9.49 5.61
C ALA A 478 5.63 9.90 5.66
N PRO A 479 5.31 11.19 5.74
CA PRO A 479 3.96 11.73 5.62
C PRO A 479 3.58 12.05 4.17
N HIS A 480 2.37 12.55 3.95
CA HIS A 480 1.97 13.11 2.65
C HIS A 480 2.95 14.23 2.22
N SER A 481 3.16 14.38 0.91
CA SER A 481 4.07 15.40 0.34
C SER A 481 5.57 15.23 0.66
N PHE A 482 6.00 14.10 1.24
CA PHE A 482 7.40 13.95 1.67
C PHE A 482 8.44 14.03 0.53
N ILE A 483 8.06 13.76 -0.73
CA ILE A 483 9.00 13.83 -1.86
C ILE A 483 9.53 15.25 -2.06
N GLU A 484 8.74 16.27 -1.69
CA GLU A 484 9.12 17.68 -1.76
C GLU A 484 10.32 18.00 -0.86
N ALA A 485 10.54 17.19 0.19
CA ALA A 485 11.68 17.29 1.10
C ALA A 485 12.97 16.65 0.54
N VAL A 486 13.05 16.29 -0.76
CA VAL A 486 14.25 15.71 -1.40
C VAL A 486 15.51 16.55 -1.19
N ALA A 487 15.35 17.84 -0.94
CA ALA A 487 16.45 18.74 -0.64
C ALA A 487 17.22 18.40 0.64
N VAL A 488 16.55 17.76 1.59
CA VAL A 488 17.06 17.61 2.96
C VAL A 488 16.82 16.24 3.58
N SER A 489 15.87 15.44 3.10
CA SER A 489 15.51 14.17 3.74
C SER A 489 16.12 12.98 3.05
N ARG A 490 16.79 12.10 3.83
CA ARG A 490 17.25 10.80 3.32
C ARG A 490 16.11 9.93 2.80
N VAL A 491 14.94 9.94 3.45
CA VAL A 491 13.78 9.12 3.06
C VAL A 491 13.21 9.59 1.73
N ALA A 492 13.12 10.90 1.51
CA ALA A 492 12.72 11.46 0.21
C ALA A 492 13.73 11.11 -0.90
N ASN A 493 15.03 11.17 -0.60
CA ASN A 493 16.08 10.77 -1.53
C ASN A 493 15.99 9.28 -1.91
N GLU A 494 15.78 8.40 -0.92
CA GLU A 494 15.58 6.96 -1.15
C GLU A 494 14.38 6.70 -2.06
N ALA A 495 13.27 7.42 -1.86
CA ALA A 495 12.09 7.29 -2.71
C ALA A 495 12.32 7.73 -4.16
N VAL A 496 13.07 8.82 -4.37
CA VAL A 496 13.49 9.24 -5.71
C VAL A 496 14.42 8.21 -6.35
N ASP A 497 15.39 7.68 -5.61
CA ASP A 497 16.35 6.69 -6.11
C ASP A 497 15.69 5.39 -6.52
N ASP A 498 14.76 4.88 -5.71
CA ASP A 498 13.97 3.70 -6.04
C ASP A 498 13.07 3.94 -7.26
N GLY A 499 12.44 5.12 -7.33
CA GLY A 499 11.63 5.53 -8.48
C GLY A 499 12.46 5.58 -9.77
N VAL A 500 13.65 6.16 -9.69
CA VAL A 500 14.64 6.19 -10.78
C VAL A 500 15.06 4.78 -11.18
N ALA A 501 15.39 3.92 -10.21
CA ALA A 501 15.79 2.54 -10.48
C ALA A 501 14.68 1.77 -11.21
N PHE A 502 13.43 1.91 -10.76
CA PHE A 502 12.26 1.35 -11.42
C PHE A 502 12.12 1.87 -12.87
N LEU A 503 12.11 3.19 -13.07
CA LEU A 503 11.96 3.80 -14.40
C LEU A 503 13.06 3.35 -15.35
N ARG A 504 14.32 3.34 -14.90
CA ARG A 504 15.46 2.85 -15.69
C ARG A 504 15.29 1.38 -16.04
N SER A 505 14.84 0.55 -15.10
CA SER A 505 14.64 -0.88 -15.32
C SER A 505 13.61 -1.18 -16.41
N VAL A 506 12.70 -0.26 -16.71
CA VAL A 506 11.68 -0.42 -17.76
C VAL A 506 12.07 0.31 -19.05
N LEU A 507 12.54 1.56 -18.95
CA LEU A 507 12.80 2.44 -20.10
C LEU A 507 14.18 2.22 -20.75
N LEU A 508 15.16 1.74 -20.01
CA LEU A 508 16.54 1.55 -20.48
C LEU A 508 16.90 0.09 -20.76
N ARG A 509 15.96 -0.85 -20.64
CA ARG A 509 16.18 -2.21 -21.13
C ARG A 509 16.41 -2.16 -22.65
N GLU A 510 17.56 -2.68 -23.08
CA GLU A 510 17.84 -2.87 -24.50
C GLU A 510 16.77 -3.81 -25.10
N ARG A 511 16.27 -3.47 -26.30
CA ARG A 511 15.37 -4.33 -27.07
C ARG A 511 16.10 -5.65 -27.41
N GLY A 512 16.07 -6.65 -26.54
CA GLY A 512 16.74 -7.93 -26.82
C GLY A 512 16.80 -8.98 -25.71
N ALA A 513 16.71 -8.60 -24.43
CA ALA A 513 16.80 -9.60 -23.35
C ALA A 513 15.46 -10.33 -23.13
N ARG A 514 15.21 -11.39 -23.92
CA ARG A 514 14.24 -12.42 -23.56
C ARG A 514 14.70 -13.08 -22.26
N VAL A 515 13.96 -12.88 -21.18
CA VAL A 515 14.13 -13.66 -19.96
C VAL A 515 13.63 -15.06 -20.27
N HIS A 516 14.56 -16.00 -20.42
CA HIS A 516 14.25 -17.41 -20.29
C HIS A 516 13.81 -17.63 -18.84
N VAL A 517 12.53 -17.95 -18.66
CA VAL A 517 12.02 -18.52 -17.42
C VAL A 517 12.56 -19.95 -17.36
N ALA A 518 13.42 -20.20 -16.38
CA ALA A 518 13.81 -21.52 -15.92
C ALA A 518 13.13 -21.77 -14.56
#